data_AF-A0A2D6XB75-F1
#
_entry.id   AF-A0A2D6XB75-F1
#
_cell.length_a   1.000
_cell.length_b   1.000
_cell.length_c   1.000
_cell.angle_alpha   90.00
_cell.angle_beta   90.00
_cell.angle_gamma   90.00
#
_symmetry.space_group_name_H-M   'P 1'
#
loop_
_entity.id
_entity.type
_entity.pdbx_description
1 polymer ?
#
loop_
_entity_poly.entity_id
_entity_poly.type
_entity_poly.pdbx_seq_one_letter_code
_entity_poly.pdbx_strand_id
1 'polypeptide(L)'
;MAEVETKGQVEAEVAAKDAEGKEDESSESEGGEEESEPDYQALLKAEQEKTAKLTNDINSQRGAGRKASERDAILQGVLDEQKATRAVLGQLVRSQGDDDLTTEVGKIEAGAAQSSSQARLSAQLQGVLQELQDACKDADGNIVLDLETAPELEGVRNTVRKSYKEADVGALFMGLADALAETNREVRKVERAQAKEALAAQKKAAKEEKAQVKEEAGLTDTDLGGAAPSSLGAGRTSLEKIAAGWNARKEKEGT
;
A
#
# COMPACT_ATOMS: atom_id res chain seq x y z
N MET A 1 52.05 6.02 40.52
CA MET A 1 50.86 5.49 41.24
C MET A 1 49.81 5.25 40.18
N ALA A 2 49.18 4.10 39.98
CA ALA A 2 49.44 2.70 40.27
C ALA A 2 48.46 1.95 39.33
N GLU A 3 48.92 0.88 38.69
CA GLU A 3 48.10 -0.05 37.91
C GLU A 3 47.08 -0.76 38.81
N VAL A 4 45.89 -1.10 38.29
CA VAL A 4 45.18 -2.35 38.65
C VAL A 4 44.31 -2.79 37.46
N GLU A 5 44.73 -3.88 36.81
CA GLU A 5 43.90 -4.79 36.02
C GLU A 5 42.86 -5.49 36.92
N THR A 6 41.66 -5.76 36.42
CA THR A 6 40.94 -6.98 36.81
C THR A 6 40.19 -7.57 35.59
N LYS A 7 40.79 -8.64 35.06
CA LYS A 7 40.12 -9.75 34.37
C LYS A 7 39.29 -10.55 35.38
N GLY A 8 38.27 -11.26 34.88
CA GLY A 8 37.65 -12.42 35.56
C GLY A 8 36.13 -12.37 35.48
N GLN A 9 35.48 -13.02 34.50
CA GLN A 9 34.99 -14.41 34.60
C GLN A 9 34.18 -14.70 35.87
N VAL A 10 32.85 -14.83 35.71
CA VAL A 10 32.09 -15.96 36.26
C VAL A 10 31.08 -16.38 35.20
N GLU A 11 31.45 -17.41 34.45
CA GLU A 11 30.52 -18.30 33.74
C GLU A 11 29.94 -19.33 34.73
N ALA A 12 28.89 -20.00 34.26
CA ALA A 12 28.35 -21.29 34.71
C ALA A 12 27.56 -21.24 36.03
N GLU A 13 26.50 -21.98 36.23
CA GLU A 13 26.03 -23.25 35.66
C GLU A 13 24.58 -23.39 36.19
N VAL A 14 23.63 -24.01 35.50
CA VAL A 14 23.18 -25.39 35.70
C VAL A 14 21.85 -25.45 34.93
N ALA A 15 21.46 -26.45 34.16
CA ALA A 15 22.07 -27.65 33.60
C ALA A 15 20.94 -28.21 32.69
N ALA A 16 21.23 -28.50 31.44
CA ALA A 16 21.61 -29.83 30.96
C ALA A 16 20.46 -30.84 30.98
N LYS A 17 20.09 -31.32 29.78
CA LYS A 17 20.53 -32.62 29.25
C LYS A 17 19.87 -32.81 27.87
N ASP A 18 20.65 -32.83 26.80
CA ASP A 18 21.36 -34.01 26.24
C ASP A 18 20.36 -35.01 25.65
N ALA A 19 20.56 -35.66 24.52
CA ALA A 19 21.55 -35.75 23.45
C ALA A 19 20.81 -36.61 22.39
N GLU A 20 21.07 -36.64 21.09
CA GLU A 20 22.20 -37.21 20.36
C GLU A 20 21.53 -37.58 19.00
N GLY A 21 21.97 -37.06 17.85
CA GLY A 21 22.90 -37.80 17.01
C GLY A 21 22.25 -38.98 16.26
N LYS A 22 21.79 -38.76 15.03
CA LYS A 22 21.85 -39.77 13.96
C LYS A 22 21.64 -39.16 12.56
N GLU A 23 22.74 -38.98 11.84
CA GLU A 23 22.75 -39.14 10.38
C GLU A 23 22.53 -40.64 10.10
N ASP A 24 21.66 -40.99 9.15
CA ASP A 24 22.04 -41.56 7.84
C ASP A 24 20.84 -42.27 7.16
N GLU A 25 20.87 -42.17 5.83
CA GLU A 25 20.24 -43.01 4.81
C GLU A 25 18.71 -43.21 4.72
N SER A 26 18.19 -42.71 3.59
CA SER A 26 17.41 -43.47 2.61
C SER A 26 16.18 -44.24 3.08
N SER A 27 15.02 -43.68 2.76
CA SER A 27 13.89 -44.48 2.29
C SER A 27 13.10 -43.62 1.31
N GLU A 28 13.37 -43.84 0.02
CA GLU A 28 12.28 -43.91 -0.94
C GLU A 28 11.17 -44.77 -0.34
N SER A 29 9.98 -44.20 -0.25
CA SER A 29 8.75 -44.97 -0.32
C SER A 29 7.77 -44.08 -1.07
N GLU A 30 7.68 -44.35 -2.37
CA GLU A 30 6.42 -44.26 -3.09
C GLU A 30 5.31 -44.80 -2.19
N GLY A 31 4.20 -44.06 -2.12
CA GLY A 31 3.13 -44.36 -1.20
C GLY A 31 1.90 -43.53 -1.50
N GLY A 32 1.30 -43.80 -2.67
CA GLY A 32 -0.14 -43.71 -2.89
C GLY A 32 -0.78 -42.34 -2.73
N GLU A 33 -1.13 -41.76 -3.86
CA GLU A 33 -2.34 -40.95 -3.99
C GLU A 33 -3.53 -41.73 -3.42
N GLU A 34 -3.90 -41.47 -2.16
CA GLU A 34 -5.29 -41.51 -1.76
C GLU A 34 -5.79 -40.06 -1.77
N GLU A 35 -6.43 -39.68 -2.88
CA GLU A 35 -7.39 -38.58 -2.91
C GLU A 35 -8.52 -38.92 -1.92
N SER A 36 -8.27 -38.77 -0.61
CA SER A 36 -9.36 -38.68 0.34
C SER A 36 -10.07 -37.38 0.03
N GLU A 37 -11.31 -37.46 -0.46
CA GLU A 37 -12.17 -36.30 -0.63
C GLU A 37 -12.01 -35.39 0.59
N PRO A 38 -11.59 -34.12 0.41
CA PRO A 38 -11.33 -33.26 1.54
C PRO A 38 -12.60 -33.19 2.38
N ASP A 39 -12.50 -33.48 3.69
CA ASP A 39 -13.65 -33.46 4.58
C ASP A 39 -14.23 -32.03 4.63
N TYR A 40 -15.18 -31.77 3.74
CA TYR A 40 -15.76 -30.46 3.50
C TYR A 40 -16.42 -29.91 4.77
N GLN A 41 -16.83 -30.77 5.70
CA GLN A 41 -17.38 -30.34 6.98
C GLN A 41 -16.28 -29.79 7.91
N ALA A 42 -15.08 -30.38 7.91
CA ALA A 42 -13.96 -29.88 8.69
C ALA A 42 -13.43 -28.54 8.13
N LEU A 43 -13.33 -28.42 6.80
CA LEU A 43 -12.97 -27.17 6.13
C LEU A 43 -14.00 -26.06 6.39
N LEU A 44 -15.29 -26.38 6.33
CA LEU A 44 -16.35 -25.40 6.57
C LEU A 44 -16.39 -24.92 8.02
N LYS A 45 -16.14 -25.82 8.99
CA LYS A 45 -15.98 -25.43 10.40
C LYS A 45 -14.75 -24.55 10.60
N ALA A 46 -13.61 -24.89 9.99
CA ALA A 46 -12.40 -24.09 10.06
C ALA A 46 -12.59 -22.69 9.45
N GLU A 47 -13.29 -22.57 8.32
CA GLU A 47 -13.65 -21.29 7.72
C GLU A 47 -14.66 -20.50 8.57
N GLN A 48 -15.63 -21.17 9.20
CA GLN A 48 -16.55 -20.54 10.16
C GLN A 48 -15.81 -19.99 11.40
N GLU A 49 -14.82 -20.71 11.91
CA GLU A 49 -13.98 -20.22 13.02
C GLU A 49 -13.10 -19.05 12.61
N LYS A 50 -12.52 -19.07 11.41
CA LYS A 50 -11.76 -17.93 10.87
C LYS A 50 -12.64 -16.70 10.72
N THR A 51 -13.82 -16.84 10.14
CA THR A 51 -14.78 -15.72 10.00
C THR A 51 -15.27 -15.22 11.35
N ALA A 52 -15.51 -16.10 12.32
CA ALA A 52 -15.84 -15.70 13.69
C ALA A 52 -14.70 -14.92 14.37
N LYS A 53 -13.44 -15.33 14.18
CA LYS A 53 -12.26 -14.59 14.67
C LYS A 53 -12.14 -13.22 14.01
N LEU A 54 -12.20 -13.16 12.68
CA LEU A 54 -12.12 -11.90 11.93
C LEU A 54 -13.26 -10.93 12.31
N THR A 55 -14.48 -11.42 12.50
CA THR A 55 -15.59 -10.58 12.94
C THR A 55 -15.42 -10.06 14.36
N ASN A 56 -14.86 -10.86 15.27
CA ASN A 56 -14.50 -10.41 16.61
C ASN A 56 -13.38 -9.36 16.56
N ASP A 57 -12.34 -9.58 15.78
CA ASP A 57 -11.24 -8.63 15.59
C ASP A 57 -11.74 -7.30 15.03
N ILE A 58 -12.62 -7.32 14.02
CA ILE A 58 -13.24 -6.12 13.46
C ILE A 58 -14.09 -5.40 14.50
N ASN A 59 -14.88 -6.13 15.31
CA ASN A 59 -15.69 -5.53 16.35
C ASN A 59 -14.85 -4.93 17.48
N SER A 60 -13.76 -5.59 17.85
CA SER A 60 -12.77 -5.09 18.81
C SER A 60 -12.10 -3.82 18.29
N GLN A 61 -11.65 -3.81 17.03
CA GLN A 61 -11.08 -2.64 16.38
C GLN A 61 -12.08 -1.49 16.29
N ARG A 62 -13.35 -1.76 15.94
CA ARG A 62 -14.41 -0.74 15.95
C ARG A 62 -14.66 -0.19 17.35
N GLY A 63 -14.65 -1.04 18.38
CA GLY A 63 -14.77 -0.63 19.78
C GLY A 63 -13.61 0.27 20.23
N ALA A 64 -12.38 -0.08 19.84
CA ALA A 64 -11.20 0.75 20.07
C ALA A 64 -11.29 2.10 19.34
N GLY A 65 -11.76 2.09 18.09
CA GLY A 65 -11.98 3.30 17.29
C GLY A 65 -13.03 4.24 17.90
N ARG A 66 -14.14 3.70 18.42
CA ARG A 66 -15.15 4.50 19.15
C ARG A 66 -14.56 5.16 20.39
N LYS A 67 -13.81 4.41 21.21
CA LYS A 67 -13.13 4.95 22.39
C LYS A 67 -12.08 6.01 22.03
N ALA A 68 -11.38 5.86 20.91
CA ALA A 68 -10.46 6.88 20.42
C ALA A 68 -11.22 8.16 20.03
N SER A 69 -12.29 8.04 19.24
CA SER A 69 -13.12 9.18 18.85
C SER A 69 -13.77 9.89 20.05
N GLU A 70 -14.23 9.15 21.06
CA GLU A 70 -14.76 9.73 22.30
C GLU A 70 -13.68 10.50 23.08
N ARG A 71 -12.46 9.96 23.18
CA ARG A 71 -11.32 10.67 23.78
C ARG A 71 -11.00 11.95 23.01
N ASP A 72 -10.97 11.89 21.69
CA ASP A 72 -10.68 13.06 20.84
C ASP A 72 -11.76 14.14 21.00
N ALA A 73 -13.04 13.74 21.09
CA ALA A 73 -14.15 14.66 21.36
C ALA A 73 -14.02 15.35 22.73
N ILE A 74 -13.63 14.60 23.77
CA ILE A 74 -13.36 15.16 25.11
C ILE A 74 -12.18 16.13 25.06
N LEU A 75 -11.07 15.76 24.40
CA LEU A 75 -9.91 16.62 24.25
C LEU A 75 -10.24 17.92 23.52
N GLN A 76 -11.07 17.84 22.47
CA GLN A 76 -11.56 19.01 21.75
C GLN A 76 -12.41 19.92 22.66
N GLY A 77 -13.29 19.34 23.48
CA GLY A 77 -14.07 20.09 24.47
C GLY A 77 -13.18 20.83 25.48
N VAL A 78 -12.17 20.16 26.05
CA VAL A 78 -11.20 20.77 26.98
C VAL A 78 -10.41 21.90 26.30
N LEU A 79 -10.03 21.73 25.04
CA LEU A 79 -9.34 22.79 24.28
C LEU A 79 -10.23 24.02 24.06
N ASP A 80 -11.52 23.84 23.81
CA ASP A 80 -12.45 24.95 23.62
C ASP A 80 -12.75 25.68 24.94
N GLU A 81 -12.89 24.96 26.05
CA GLU A 81 -12.95 25.55 27.39
C GLU A 81 -11.66 26.33 27.74
N GLN A 82 -10.49 25.80 27.38
CA GLN A 82 -9.22 26.49 27.59
C GLN A 82 -9.12 27.78 26.76
N LYS A 83 -9.63 27.79 25.53
CA LYS A 83 -9.71 29.02 24.71
C LYS A 83 -10.66 30.04 25.32
N ALA A 84 -11.83 29.60 25.79
CA ALA A 84 -12.82 30.46 26.41
C ALA A 84 -12.28 31.09 27.71
N THR A 85 -11.65 30.30 28.57
CA THR A 85 -11.03 30.79 29.82
C THR A 85 -9.90 31.78 29.55
N ARG A 86 -9.03 31.52 28.55
CA ARG A 86 -8.00 32.48 28.11
C ARG A 86 -8.60 33.78 27.60
N ALA A 87 -9.68 33.72 26.81
CA ALA A 87 -10.35 34.92 26.31
C ALA A 87 -10.94 35.76 27.45
N VAL A 88 -11.58 35.13 28.44
CA VAL A 88 -12.10 35.83 29.64
C VAL A 88 -10.95 36.43 30.46
N LEU A 89 -9.85 35.70 30.64
CA LEU A 89 -8.68 36.18 31.39
C LEU A 89 -8.00 37.35 30.68
N GLY A 90 -7.88 37.31 29.36
CA GLY A 90 -7.39 38.43 28.55
C GLY A 90 -8.31 39.65 28.61
N GLN A 91 -9.63 39.46 28.62
CA GLN A 91 -10.59 40.55 28.84
C GLN A 91 -10.47 41.16 30.24
N LEU A 92 -10.31 40.32 31.27
CA LEU A 92 -10.13 40.78 32.64
C LEU A 92 -8.85 41.61 32.79
N VAL A 93 -7.73 41.13 32.25
CA VAL A 93 -6.45 41.87 32.27
C VAL A 93 -6.57 43.21 31.55
N ARG A 94 -7.21 43.25 30.36
CA ARG A 94 -7.47 44.51 29.64
C ARG A 94 -8.39 45.45 30.42
N SER A 95 -9.34 44.93 31.19
CA SER A 95 -10.26 45.72 32.01
C SER A 95 -9.63 46.29 33.29
N GLN A 96 -8.52 45.71 33.75
CA GLN A 96 -7.77 46.20 34.93
C GLN A 96 -6.86 47.39 34.61
N GLY A 97 -6.64 47.70 33.33
CA GLY A 97 -5.90 48.89 32.90
C GLY A 97 -4.40 48.84 33.20
N ASP A 98 -3.87 47.65 33.49
CA ASP A 98 -2.43 47.43 33.65
C ASP A 98 -1.81 47.15 32.27
N ASP A 99 -1.09 48.15 31.76
CA ASP A 99 -0.47 48.11 30.43
C ASP A 99 0.64 47.05 30.36
N ASP A 100 1.37 46.82 31.46
CA ASP A 100 2.45 45.82 31.50
C ASP A 100 1.86 44.40 31.41
N LEU A 101 0.85 44.09 32.21
CA LEU A 101 0.13 42.80 32.13
C LEU A 101 -0.53 42.58 30.76
N THR A 102 -1.08 43.63 30.16
CA THR A 102 -1.70 43.54 28.82
C THR A 102 -0.65 43.20 27.75
N THR A 103 0.54 43.81 27.83
CA THR A 103 1.63 43.47 26.90
C THR A 103 2.19 42.06 27.12
N GLU A 104 2.28 41.59 28.37
CA GLU A 104 2.69 40.22 28.69
C GLU A 104 1.69 39.17 28.19
N VAL A 105 0.38 39.40 28.40
CA VAL A 105 -0.67 38.53 27.84
C VAL A 105 -0.62 38.53 26.32
N GLY A 106 -0.41 39.69 25.69
CA GLY A 106 -0.23 39.78 24.24
C GLY A 106 0.98 38.99 23.72
N LYS A 107 2.11 39.00 24.45
CA LYS A 107 3.30 38.17 24.13
C LYS A 107 3.02 36.68 24.28
N ILE A 108 2.30 36.27 25.32
CA ILE A 108 1.91 34.87 25.55
C ILE A 108 0.95 34.40 24.45
N GLU A 109 -0.05 35.21 24.10
CA GLU A 109 -0.99 34.91 23.01
C GLU A 109 -0.27 34.81 21.66
N ALA A 110 0.64 35.73 21.35
CA ALA A 110 1.46 35.70 20.14
C ALA A 110 2.37 34.47 20.10
N GLY A 111 3.03 34.13 21.22
CA GLY A 111 3.86 32.94 21.35
C GLY A 111 3.06 31.64 21.19
N ALA A 112 1.86 31.56 21.78
CA ALA A 112 0.95 30.43 21.63
C ALA A 112 0.45 30.29 20.18
N ALA A 113 0.08 31.40 19.53
CA ALA A 113 -0.32 31.42 18.14
C ALA A 113 0.82 30.93 17.22
N GLN A 114 2.03 31.43 17.42
CA GLN A 114 3.22 31.03 16.66
C GLN A 114 3.54 29.54 16.86
N SER A 115 3.54 29.05 18.10
CA SER A 115 3.78 27.63 18.41
C SER A 115 2.73 26.72 17.77
N SER A 116 1.45 27.09 17.86
CA SER A 116 0.37 26.31 17.25
C SER A 116 0.43 26.30 15.72
N SER A 117 0.82 27.42 15.10
CA SER A 117 1.03 27.53 13.66
C SER A 117 2.18 26.62 13.20
N GLN A 118 3.30 26.65 13.92
CA GLN A 118 4.46 25.81 13.63
C GLN A 118 4.15 24.32 13.78
N ALA A 119 3.39 23.93 14.81
CA ALA A 119 2.95 22.56 15.01
C ALA A 119 2.01 22.07 13.88
N ARG A 120 1.09 22.93 13.43
CA ARG A 120 0.22 22.62 12.28
C ARG A 120 1.02 22.46 11.00
N LEU A 121 1.97 23.35 10.75
CA LEU A 121 2.85 23.29 9.59
C LEU A 121 3.65 21.99 9.58
N SER A 122 4.25 21.61 10.72
CA SER A 122 5.00 20.35 10.81
C SER A 122 4.11 19.13 10.60
N ALA A 123 2.88 19.13 11.13
CA ALA A 123 1.94 18.03 10.94
C ALA A 123 1.50 17.90 9.47
N GLN A 124 1.21 19.01 8.80
CA GLN A 124 0.87 19.02 7.38
C GLN A 124 2.02 18.51 6.52
N LEU A 125 3.24 18.98 6.80
CA LEU A 125 4.44 18.56 6.08
C LEU A 125 4.73 17.07 6.27
N GLN A 126 4.57 16.54 7.50
CA GLN A 126 4.66 15.11 7.76
C GLN A 126 3.61 14.32 6.97
N GLY A 127 2.37 14.81 6.89
CA GLY A 127 1.31 14.21 6.09
C GLY A 127 1.68 14.11 4.61
N VAL A 128 2.19 15.20 4.02
CA VAL A 128 2.58 15.21 2.60
C VAL A 128 3.80 14.32 2.33
N LEU A 129 4.77 14.27 3.25
CA LEU A 129 5.89 13.32 3.13
C LEU A 129 5.42 11.86 3.21
N GLN A 130 4.45 11.57 4.07
CA GLN A 130 3.86 10.26 4.18
C GLN A 130 3.12 9.90 2.89
N GLU A 131 2.34 10.82 2.32
CA GLU A 131 1.68 10.64 1.02
C GLU A 131 2.70 10.37 -0.10
N LEU A 132 3.86 11.03 -0.07
CA LEU A 132 4.94 10.78 -1.04
C LEU A 132 5.51 9.37 -0.91
N GLN A 133 5.69 8.87 0.31
CA GLN A 133 6.12 7.49 0.57
C GLN A 133 5.04 6.47 0.18
N ASP A 134 3.77 6.79 0.43
CA ASP A 134 2.66 5.90 0.11
C ASP A 134 2.38 5.87 -1.40
N ALA A 135 2.63 6.97 -2.12
CA ALA A 135 2.56 7.00 -3.58
C ALA A 135 3.58 6.07 -4.25
N CYS A 136 4.66 5.72 -3.56
CA CYS A 136 5.67 4.76 -4.01
C CYS A 136 5.26 3.29 -3.80
N LYS A 137 4.14 3.03 -3.13
CA LYS A 137 3.62 1.69 -2.85
C LYS A 137 2.45 1.36 -3.76
N ASP A 138 2.26 0.07 -4.03
CA ASP A 138 1.08 -0.45 -4.72
C ASP A 138 -0.14 -0.52 -3.78
N ALA A 139 -1.28 -0.96 -4.32
CA ALA A 139 -2.52 -1.14 -3.57
C ALA A 139 -2.42 -2.18 -2.43
N ASP A 140 -1.46 -3.09 -2.52
CA ASP A 140 -1.21 -4.16 -1.55
C ASP A 140 -0.14 -3.75 -0.52
N GLY A 141 0.44 -2.55 -0.65
CA GLY A 141 1.46 -2.00 0.24
C GLY A 141 2.90 -2.39 -0.12
N ASN A 142 3.13 -3.06 -1.25
CA ASN A 142 4.47 -3.38 -1.72
C ASN A 142 5.13 -2.16 -2.34
N ILE A 143 6.45 -2.03 -2.15
CA ILE A 143 7.22 -0.92 -2.71
C ILE A 143 7.38 -1.13 -4.22
N VAL A 144 6.81 -0.22 -5.02
CA VAL A 144 6.96 -0.20 -6.49
C VAL A 144 8.26 0.49 -6.87
N LEU A 145 8.51 1.65 -6.25
CA LEU A 145 9.73 2.44 -6.45
C LEU A 145 10.26 2.92 -5.10
N ASP A 146 11.54 2.70 -4.83
CA ASP A 146 12.16 3.25 -3.62
C ASP A 146 12.44 4.76 -3.79
N LEU A 147 11.86 5.58 -2.93
CA LEU A 147 12.02 7.03 -2.94
C LEU A 147 13.49 7.46 -2.79
N GLU A 148 14.30 6.69 -2.06
CA GLU A 148 15.69 7.06 -1.77
C GLU A 148 16.65 6.64 -2.89
N THR A 149 16.49 5.43 -3.42
CA THR A 149 17.47 4.83 -4.33
C THR A 149 17.05 4.82 -5.79
N ALA A 150 15.75 4.89 -6.11
CA ALA A 150 15.29 4.76 -7.48
C ALA A 150 15.83 5.92 -8.34
N PRO A 151 16.46 5.65 -9.51
CA PRO A 151 16.97 6.69 -10.39
C PRO A 151 15.84 7.51 -11.03
N GLU A 152 14.68 6.89 -11.28
CA GLU A 152 13.50 7.57 -11.84
C GLU A 152 12.96 8.69 -10.92
N LEU A 153 13.22 8.60 -9.61
CA LEU A 153 12.79 9.58 -8.61
C LEU A 153 13.88 10.60 -8.24
N GLU A 154 14.98 10.67 -9.01
CA GLU A 154 16.03 11.67 -8.75
C GLU A 154 15.53 13.11 -8.92
N GLY A 155 14.68 13.35 -9.93
CA GLY A 155 14.00 14.64 -10.13
C GLY A 155 13.15 15.04 -8.92
N VAL A 156 12.35 14.10 -8.43
CA VAL A 156 11.51 14.25 -7.23
C VAL A 156 12.37 14.61 -6.01
N ARG A 157 13.45 13.86 -5.74
CA ARG A 157 14.37 14.15 -4.62
C ARG A 157 14.98 15.55 -4.73
N ASN A 158 15.34 15.98 -5.94
CA ASN A 158 15.90 17.30 -6.17
C ASN A 158 14.87 18.42 -5.96
N THR A 159 13.64 18.23 -6.43
CA THR A 159 12.52 19.17 -6.21
C THR A 159 12.23 19.32 -4.72
N VAL A 160 12.13 18.20 -3.98
CA VAL A 160 11.93 18.22 -2.53
C VAL A 160 13.10 18.93 -1.85
N ARG A 161 14.35 18.55 -2.10
CA ARG A 161 15.53 19.21 -1.51
C ARG A 161 15.60 20.71 -1.81
N LYS A 162 15.22 21.13 -3.03
CA LYS A 162 15.19 22.54 -3.41
C LYS A 162 14.13 23.29 -2.62
N SER A 163 12.93 22.73 -2.54
CA SER A 163 11.81 23.31 -1.80
C SER A 163 12.10 23.47 -0.30
N TYR A 164 12.85 22.53 0.31
CA TYR A 164 13.35 22.65 1.69
C TYR A 164 14.40 23.75 1.87
N LYS A 165 15.24 24.02 0.86
CA LYS A 165 16.30 25.04 0.94
C LYS A 165 15.78 26.46 0.82
N GLU A 166 14.68 26.66 0.08
CA GLU A 166 14.12 27.99 -0.17
C GLU A 166 13.47 28.61 1.08
N ALA A 167 13.23 27.81 2.14
CA ALA A 167 12.69 28.22 3.44
C ALA A 167 11.35 28.99 3.40
N ASP A 168 10.74 29.11 2.22
CA ASP A 168 9.40 29.63 2.01
C ASP A 168 8.39 28.49 2.10
N VAL A 169 7.42 28.64 2.99
CA VAL A 169 6.35 27.67 3.22
C VAL A 169 5.51 27.47 1.96
N GLY A 170 5.26 28.53 1.19
CA GLY A 170 4.49 28.43 -0.06
C GLY A 170 5.22 27.59 -1.11
N ALA A 171 6.50 27.90 -1.34
CA ALA A 171 7.36 27.15 -2.26
C ALA A 171 7.55 25.69 -1.81
N LEU A 172 7.62 25.43 -0.50
CA LEU A 172 7.71 24.09 0.07
C LEU A 172 6.51 23.22 -0.30
N PHE A 173 5.29 23.72 -0.08
CA PHE A 173 4.08 22.98 -0.41
C PHE A 173 3.89 22.78 -1.92
N MET A 174 4.19 23.80 -2.73
CA MET A 174 4.12 23.66 -4.19
C MET A 174 5.14 22.63 -4.70
N GLY A 175 6.38 22.71 -4.23
CA GLY A 175 7.43 21.76 -4.59
C GLY A 175 7.11 20.34 -4.16
N LEU A 176 6.54 20.14 -2.97
CA LEU A 176 6.08 18.83 -2.51
C LEU A 176 4.91 18.30 -3.34
N ALA A 177 3.96 19.15 -3.73
CA ALA A 177 2.84 18.76 -4.58
C ALA A 177 3.29 18.37 -5.99
N ASP A 178 4.24 19.12 -6.56
CA ASP A 178 4.85 18.81 -7.86
C ASP A 178 5.62 17.48 -7.79
N ALA A 179 6.40 17.28 -6.73
CA ALA A 179 7.11 16.04 -6.45
C ALA A 179 6.14 14.85 -6.34
N LEU A 180 5.02 15.00 -5.62
CA LEU A 180 4.00 13.95 -5.50
C LEU A 180 3.35 13.63 -6.86
N ALA A 181 3.05 14.63 -7.67
CA ALA A 181 2.49 14.45 -9.00
C ALA A 181 3.46 13.73 -9.94
N GLU A 182 4.76 14.04 -9.85
CA GLU A 182 5.82 13.40 -10.60
C GLU A 182 6.03 11.94 -10.17
N THR A 183 6.10 11.66 -8.86
CA THR A 183 6.17 10.30 -8.31
C THR A 183 5.01 9.43 -8.82
N ASN A 184 3.77 9.94 -8.73
CA ASN A 184 2.60 9.23 -9.23
C ASN A 184 2.66 8.94 -10.74
N ARG A 185 3.30 9.81 -11.53
CA ARG A 185 3.48 9.58 -12.97
C ARG A 185 4.48 8.46 -13.22
N GLU A 186 5.62 8.45 -12.52
CA GLU A 186 6.65 7.42 -12.69
C GLU A 186 6.16 6.06 -12.19
N VAL A 187 5.55 5.99 -11.00
CA VAL A 187 4.96 4.76 -10.46
C VAL A 187 3.95 4.16 -11.44
N ARG A 188 3.02 4.96 -11.98
CA ARG A 188 2.07 4.49 -12.99
C ARG A 188 2.71 4.03 -14.29
N LYS A 189 3.87 4.56 -14.69
CA LYS A 189 4.60 4.05 -15.86
C LYS A 189 5.16 2.66 -15.59
N VAL A 190 5.77 2.47 -14.42
CA VAL A 190 6.32 1.19 -13.97
C VAL A 190 5.23 0.14 -13.84
N GLU A 191 4.12 0.46 -13.16
CA GLU A 191 2.96 -0.45 -13.03
C GLU A 191 2.42 -0.87 -14.41
N ARG A 192 2.30 0.07 -15.36
CA ARG A 192 1.86 -0.25 -16.73
C ARG A 192 2.86 -1.12 -17.49
N ALA A 193 4.17 -0.94 -17.24
CA ALA A 193 5.20 -1.79 -17.84
C ALA A 193 5.10 -3.22 -17.29
N GLN A 194 5.04 -3.37 -15.96
CA GLN A 194 4.87 -4.65 -15.29
C GLN A 194 3.58 -5.37 -15.71
N ALA A 195 2.45 -4.65 -15.80
CA ALA A 195 1.18 -5.22 -16.26
C ALA A 195 1.27 -5.73 -17.72
N LYS A 196 1.98 -5.03 -18.60
CA LYS A 196 2.19 -5.47 -19.98
C LYS A 196 3.07 -6.72 -20.04
N GLU A 197 4.11 -6.80 -19.23
CA GLU A 197 4.99 -7.96 -19.13
C GLU A 197 4.25 -9.18 -18.58
N ALA A 198 3.47 -9.01 -17.52
CA ALA A 198 2.62 -10.06 -16.95
C ALA A 198 1.61 -10.60 -17.98
N LEU A 199 0.94 -9.72 -18.73
CA LEU A 199 0.03 -10.12 -19.81
C LEU A 199 0.75 -10.83 -20.96
N ALA A 200 1.97 -10.41 -21.30
CA ALA A 200 2.77 -11.07 -22.33
C ALA A 200 3.22 -12.48 -21.88
N ALA A 201 3.62 -12.62 -20.62
CA ALA A 201 3.99 -13.91 -20.01
C ALA A 201 2.79 -14.87 -19.98
N GLN A 202 1.62 -14.41 -19.51
CA GLN A 202 0.38 -15.22 -19.52
C GLN A 202 -0.02 -15.66 -20.92
N LYS A 203 0.12 -14.78 -21.93
CA LYS A 203 -0.16 -15.14 -23.32
C LYS A 203 0.83 -16.15 -23.89
N LYS A 204 2.09 -16.16 -23.44
CA LYS A 204 3.08 -17.17 -23.82
C LYS A 204 2.75 -18.51 -23.16
N ALA A 205 2.55 -18.53 -21.84
CA ALA A 205 2.15 -19.72 -21.10
C ALA A 205 0.86 -20.35 -21.67
N ALA A 206 -0.18 -19.55 -21.93
CA ALA A 206 -1.42 -20.06 -22.53
C ALA A 206 -1.25 -20.56 -23.98
N LYS A 207 -0.23 -20.10 -24.72
CA LYS A 207 0.09 -20.65 -26.05
C LYS A 207 0.86 -21.95 -25.93
N GLU A 208 1.77 -22.05 -24.96
CA GLU A 208 2.56 -23.25 -24.68
C GLU A 208 1.66 -24.36 -24.15
N GLU A 209 0.77 -24.09 -23.20
CA GLU A 209 -0.26 -25.03 -22.74
C GLU A 209 -1.15 -25.51 -23.89
N LYS A 210 -1.61 -24.60 -24.75
CA LYS A 210 -2.40 -24.99 -25.95
C LYS A 210 -1.60 -25.82 -26.93
N ALA A 211 -0.29 -25.58 -27.06
CA ALA A 211 0.58 -26.38 -27.92
C ALA A 211 0.78 -27.78 -27.34
N GLN A 212 1.02 -27.90 -26.03
CA GLN A 212 1.15 -29.16 -25.32
C GLN A 212 -0.15 -29.98 -25.38
N VAL A 213 -1.31 -29.36 -25.08
CA VAL A 213 -2.61 -30.03 -25.21
C VAL A 213 -2.87 -30.51 -26.65
N LYS A 214 -2.42 -29.77 -27.67
CA LYS A 214 -2.55 -30.19 -29.08
C LYS A 214 -1.63 -31.37 -29.41
N GLU A 215 -0.43 -31.42 -28.84
CA GLU A 215 0.52 -32.51 -28.98
C GLU A 215 0.04 -33.78 -28.26
N GLU A 216 -0.42 -33.65 -27.01
CA GLU A 216 -0.98 -34.73 -26.20
C GLU A 216 -2.29 -35.28 -26.76
N ALA A 217 -3.12 -34.43 -27.36
CA ALA A 217 -4.33 -34.87 -28.08
C ALA A 217 -4.01 -35.64 -29.38
N GLY A 218 -2.73 -35.85 -29.73
CA GLY A 218 -2.31 -36.55 -30.93
C GLY A 218 -2.74 -35.84 -32.22
N LEU A 219 -3.12 -34.55 -32.13
CA LEU A 219 -3.54 -33.73 -33.26
C LEU A 219 -2.32 -33.09 -33.92
N THR A 220 -1.30 -33.91 -34.20
CA THR A 220 -0.26 -33.56 -35.16
C THR A 220 -0.92 -33.44 -36.53
N ASP A 221 -0.94 -32.21 -37.02
CA ASP A 221 -1.54 -31.74 -38.26
C ASP A 221 -0.79 -32.32 -39.48
N THR A 222 -0.85 -33.63 -39.65
CA THR A 222 -0.40 -34.33 -40.86
C THR A 222 -1.57 -34.85 -41.71
N ASP A 223 -2.83 -34.64 -41.30
CA ASP A 223 -4.01 -35.17 -42.00
C ASP A 223 -5.15 -34.16 -42.26
N LEU A 224 -4.96 -32.85 -42.04
CA LEU A 224 -5.82 -31.82 -42.65
C LEU A 224 -5.15 -31.32 -43.93
N GLY A 225 -5.33 -32.11 -44.98
CA GLY A 225 -4.85 -31.86 -46.33
C GLY A 225 -5.02 -30.41 -46.78
N GLY A 226 -3.99 -29.92 -47.46
CA GLY A 226 -3.92 -28.56 -47.97
C GLY A 226 -5.16 -28.17 -48.78
N ALA A 227 -5.98 -27.32 -48.20
CA ALA A 227 -6.84 -26.41 -48.94
C ALA A 227 -6.26 -25.00 -48.74
N ALA A 228 -5.43 -24.58 -49.69
CA ALA A 228 -5.03 -23.19 -49.79
C ALA A 228 -6.29 -22.30 -49.82
N PRO A 229 -6.41 -21.26 -48.97
CA PRO A 229 -7.35 -20.20 -49.25
C PRO A 229 -6.78 -19.41 -50.43
N SER A 230 -7.20 -19.82 -51.62
CA SER A 230 -7.09 -19.02 -52.83
C SER A 230 -7.70 -17.64 -52.56
N SER A 231 -6.89 -16.63 -52.84
CA SER A 231 -7.27 -15.23 -52.82
C SER A 231 -8.46 -14.99 -53.74
N LEU A 232 -9.59 -14.53 -53.19
CA LEU A 232 -10.62 -13.80 -53.93
C LEU A 232 -11.53 -13.10 -52.91
N GLY A 233 -11.45 -11.76 -52.86
CA GLY A 233 -12.46 -10.94 -52.16
C GLY A 233 -11.89 -9.78 -51.37
N ALA A 234 -11.48 -8.74 -52.08
CA ALA A 234 -11.14 -7.44 -51.53
C ALA A 234 -12.30 -6.84 -50.71
N GLY A 235 -11.95 -6.16 -49.61
CA GLY A 235 -12.66 -4.98 -49.12
C GLY A 235 -14.03 -5.18 -48.49
N ARG A 236 -14.08 -5.70 -47.27
CA ARG A 236 -15.12 -5.30 -46.30
C ARG A 236 -14.45 -4.89 -45.00
N THR A 237 -14.44 -3.58 -44.74
CA THR A 237 -13.94 -3.03 -43.48
C THR A 237 -14.82 -3.51 -42.33
N SER A 238 -14.25 -3.58 -41.12
CA SER A 238 -14.88 -4.13 -39.91
C SER A 238 -16.29 -3.61 -39.60
N LEU A 239 -16.63 -2.41 -40.08
CA LEU A 239 -17.97 -1.81 -39.94
C LEU A 239 -19.05 -2.49 -40.79
N GLU A 240 -18.74 -2.99 -41.98
CA GLU A 240 -19.73 -3.71 -42.82
C GLU A 240 -20.08 -5.09 -42.27
N LYS A 241 -19.13 -5.76 -41.59
CA LYS A 241 -19.40 -7.03 -40.91
C LYS A 241 -20.34 -6.86 -39.71
N ILE A 242 -20.21 -5.75 -38.98
CA ILE A 242 -21.10 -5.41 -37.86
C ILE A 242 -22.50 -5.05 -38.39
N ALA A 243 -22.59 -4.29 -39.48
CA ALA A 243 -23.88 -3.95 -40.11
C ALA A 243 -24.60 -5.19 -40.66
N ALA A 244 -23.88 -6.12 -41.29
CA ALA A 244 -24.46 -7.39 -41.76
C ALA A 244 -24.94 -8.28 -40.60
N GLY A 245 -24.20 -8.33 -39.50
CA GLY A 245 -24.61 -9.06 -38.29
C GLY A 245 -25.86 -8.48 -37.63
N TRP A 246 -26.06 -7.17 -37.69
CA TRP A 246 -27.23 -6.50 -37.12
C TRP A 246 -28.51 -6.74 -37.95
N ASN A 247 -28.40 -6.74 -39.28
CA ASN A 247 -29.54 -7.04 -40.17
C ASN A 247 -29.97 -8.51 -40.09
N ALA A 248 -29.03 -9.45 -40.03
CA ALA A 248 -29.34 -10.88 -39.90
C ALA A 248 -30.04 -11.24 -38.58
N ARG A 249 -29.85 -10.43 -37.52
CA ARG A 249 -30.52 -10.61 -36.24
C ARG A 249 -31.96 -10.10 -36.26
N LYS A 250 -32.23 -9.00 -36.97
CA LYS A 250 -33.60 -8.48 -37.16
C LYS A 250 -34.49 -9.41 -37.99
N GLU A 251 -33.93 -10.13 -38.95
CA GLU A 251 -34.69 -11.13 -39.72
C GLU A 251 -35.06 -12.37 -38.90
N LYS A 252 -34.30 -12.71 -37.86
CA LYS A 252 -34.62 -13.85 -36.97
C LYS A 252 -35.60 -13.51 -35.84
N GLU A 253 -35.75 -12.24 -35.49
CA GLU A 253 -36.67 -11.78 -34.44
C GLU A 253 -38.01 -11.28 -35.01
N GLY A 254 -38.23 -11.40 -36.33
CA GLY A 254 -39.41 -10.89 -37.04
C GLY A 254 -40.32 -11.94 -37.69
N THR A 255 -40.21 -13.21 -37.35
CA THR A 255 -41.16 -14.29 -37.73
C THR A 255 -41.66 -15.01 -36.50
#